data_AF-T1EIC6-F1
#
_entry.id   AF-T1EIC6-F1
#
_cell.length_a   1.000
_cell.length_b   1.000
_cell.length_c   1.000
_cell.angle_alpha   90.00
_cell.angle_beta   90.00
_cell.angle_gamma   90.00
#
_symmetry.space_group_name_H-M   'P 1'
#
loop_
_entity.id
_entity.type
_entity.pdbx_description
1 polymer ?
#
loop_
_entity_poly.entity_id
_entity_poly.type
_entity_poly.pdbx_seq_one_letter_code
_entity_poly.pdbx_strand_id
1 'polypeptide(L)'
;IISGATWTSELDGTFTKNFQDDPDLSWQVFASSAGFMRIFPGFRWPSHQEDDVDLYDCRLQPWYIRAANSPKNAIILIDSSGSMRGLRREIARTTVEKIVETFGVDDFFNV
;
A
#
# COMPACT_ATOMS: atom_id res chain seq x y z
N ILE A 1 9.15 13.66 -4.35
CA ILE A 1 9.46 13.15 -2.99
C ILE A 1 10.03 14.25 -2.09
N ILE A 2 11.07 14.99 -2.49
CA ILE A 2 11.70 16.05 -1.64
C ILE A 2 10.69 17.11 -1.18
N SER A 3 9.90 17.69 -2.11
CA SER A 3 8.81 18.61 -1.74
C SER A 3 7.80 17.96 -0.79
N GLY A 4 7.54 16.66 -0.97
CA GLY A 4 6.71 15.82 -0.11
C GLY A 4 7.18 15.79 1.34
N ALA A 5 8.48 15.55 1.54
CA ALA A 5 9.10 15.54 2.86
C ALA A 5 9.06 16.92 3.53
N THR A 6 9.18 18.00 2.76
CA THR A 6 9.12 19.38 3.29
C THR A 6 7.73 19.72 3.83
N TRP A 7 6.67 19.55 3.06
CA TRP A 7 5.33 19.94 3.53
C TRP A 7 4.82 19.01 4.63
N THR A 8 5.18 17.72 4.60
CA THR A 8 4.79 16.77 5.64
C THR A 8 5.55 16.93 6.96
N SER A 9 6.57 17.80 7.02
CA SER A 9 7.26 18.10 8.28
C SER A 9 6.36 18.79 9.31
N GLU A 10 5.31 19.48 8.86
CA GLU A 10 4.31 20.12 9.73
C GLU A 10 3.51 19.09 10.56
N LEU A 11 3.47 17.82 10.11
CA LEU A 11 2.81 16.75 10.84
C LEU A 11 3.55 16.35 12.13
N ASP A 12 4.85 16.62 12.23
CA ASP A 12 5.67 16.18 13.37
C ASP A 12 5.21 16.82 14.69
N GLY A 13 4.79 18.09 14.65
CA GLY A 13 4.21 18.77 15.81
C GLY A 13 2.89 18.16 16.24
N THR A 14 2.04 17.75 15.29
CA THR A 14 0.77 17.08 15.57
C THR A 14 1.00 15.68 16.14
N PHE A 15 1.92 14.91 15.56
CA PHE A 15 2.25 13.58 16.06
C PHE A 15 2.79 13.61 17.49
N THR A 16 3.68 14.56 17.78
CA THR A 16 4.24 14.74 19.12
C THR A 16 3.15 15.11 20.12
N LYS A 17 2.26 16.03 19.75
CA LYS A 17 1.14 16.44 20.60
C LYS A 17 0.21 15.27 20.92
N ASN A 18 -0.22 14.51 19.90
CA ASN A 18 -1.11 13.36 20.10
C ASN A 18 -0.51 12.32 21.06
N PHE A 19 0.80 12.10 20.99
CA PHE A 19 1.51 11.18 21.88
C PHE A 19 1.67 11.71 23.31
N GLN A 20 1.76 13.03 23.48
CA GLN A 20 1.76 13.66 24.81
C GLN A 20 0.38 13.63 25.46
N ASP A 21 -0.67 13.81 24.65
CA ASP A 21 -2.06 13.78 25.09
C ASP A 21 -2.51 12.34 25.44
N ASP A 22 -2.03 11.33 24.70
CA ASP A 22 -2.27 9.91 24.95
C ASP A 22 -0.99 9.08 24.83
N PRO A 23 -0.33 8.76 25.97
CA PRO A 23 0.88 7.93 26.00
C PRO A 23 0.68 6.47 25.59
N ASP A 24 -0.55 5.95 25.60
CA ASP A 24 -0.85 4.56 25.19
C ASP A 24 -1.02 4.44 23.66
N LEU A 25 -0.96 5.56 22.94
CA LEU A 25 -1.02 5.60 21.49
C LEU A 25 0.18 4.87 20.87
N SER A 26 -0.09 3.89 20.01
CA SER A 26 0.94 3.07 19.36
C SER A 26 1.67 3.82 18.24
N TRP A 27 1.29 3.58 16.98
CA TRP A 27 1.94 4.17 15.82
C TRP A 27 1.02 5.17 15.13
N GLN A 28 1.56 6.33 14.82
CA GLN A 28 0.92 7.31 13.96
C GLN A 28 1.59 7.25 12.59
N VAL A 29 0.78 7.04 11.55
CA VAL A 29 1.28 6.80 10.20
C VAL A 29 0.63 7.75 9.22
N PHE A 30 1.43 8.35 8.35
CA PHE A 30 0.97 9.05 7.16
C PHE A 30 1.57 8.37 5.94
N ALA A 31 0.75 8.03 4.95
CA ALA A 31 1.20 7.55 3.65
C ALA A 31 0.72 8.47 2.54
N SER A 32 1.66 8.90 1.70
CA SER A 32 1.38 9.71 0.54
C SER A 32 1.00 8.84 -0.66
N SER A 33 0.12 9.36 -1.52
CA SER A 33 -0.11 8.80 -2.85
C SER A 33 1.15 8.76 -3.71
N ALA A 34 2.16 9.59 -3.41
CA ALA A 34 3.47 9.56 -4.04
C ALA A 34 4.37 8.39 -3.58
N GLY A 35 3.91 7.54 -2.66
CA GLY A 35 4.58 6.30 -2.25
C GLY A 35 5.57 6.43 -1.09
N PHE A 36 5.74 7.63 -0.50
CA PHE A 36 6.51 7.80 0.73
C PHE A 36 5.59 7.79 1.95
N MET A 37 6.13 7.39 3.09
CA MET A 37 5.40 7.37 4.36
C MET A 37 6.19 8.05 5.48
N ARG A 38 5.50 8.45 6.54
CA ARG A 38 6.05 8.87 7.82
C ARG A 38 5.45 8.03 8.92
N ILE A 39 6.28 7.64 9.89
CA ILE A 39 5.83 6.92 11.08
C ILE A 39 6.37 7.65 12.30
N PHE A 40 5.51 7.78 13.30
CA PHE A 40 5.84 8.31 14.61
C PHE A 40 5.36 7.35 15.71
N PRO A 41 6.18 7.04 16.73
CA PRO A 41 7.58 7.45 16.86
C PRO A 41 8.45 6.83 15.77
N GLY A 42 9.55 7.50 15.41
CA GLY A 42 10.46 7.00 14.39
C GLY A 42 11.21 5.76 14.89
N PHE A 43 11.33 4.73 14.06
CA PHE A 43 12.13 3.55 14.34
C PHE A 43 13.01 3.19 13.15
N ARG A 44 14.08 2.43 13.40
CA ARG A 44 14.87 1.85 12.33
C ARG A 44 14.01 0.80 11.63
N TRP A 45 13.71 1.05 10.36
CA TRP A 45 13.00 0.08 9.52
C TRP A 45 13.69 -1.29 9.61
N PRO A 46 12.95 -2.38 9.87
CA PRO A 46 13.54 -3.71 9.96
C PRO A 46 14.07 -4.09 8.58
N SER A 47 15.37 -3.87 8.37
CA SER A 47 16.06 -4.53 7.28
C SER A 47 16.11 -6.00 7.66
N HIS A 48 15.50 -6.85 6.85
CA HIS A 48 15.91 -8.24 6.77
C HIS A 48 17.41 -8.28 6.39
N GLN A 49 18.08 -9.43 6.53
CA GLN A 49 19.53 -9.59 6.35
C GLN A 49 20.08 -8.81 5.14
N GLU A 50 21.37 -8.47 5.12
CA GLU A 50 22.02 -7.55 4.14
C GLU A 50 21.68 -7.79 2.65
N ASP A 51 21.15 -8.96 2.28
CA ASP A 51 20.76 -9.35 0.92
C ASP A 51 19.24 -9.35 0.63
N ASP A 52 18.36 -9.02 1.59
CA ASP A 52 16.91 -9.05 1.39
C ASP A 52 16.36 -7.65 1.06
N VAL A 53 15.94 -7.46 -0.19
CA VAL A 53 15.38 -6.20 -0.69
C VAL A 53 13.93 -6.11 -0.25
N ASP A 54 13.63 -5.10 0.56
CA ASP A 54 12.25 -4.84 0.95
C ASP A 54 11.42 -4.25 -0.21
N LEU A 55 10.30 -4.90 -0.52
CA LEU A 55 9.33 -4.48 -1.53
C LEU A 55 8.14 -3.72 -0.91
N TYR A 56 8.28 -3.25 0.32
CA TYR A 56 7.24 -2.53 1.03
C TYR A 56 6.80 -1.27 0.28
N ASP A 57 5.50 -1.22 -0.06
CA ASP A 57 4.81 -0.03 -0.54
C ASP A 57 3.60 0.24 0.37
N CYS A 58 3.56 1.45 0.95
CA CYS A 58 2.49 1.88 1.82
C CYS A 58 1.11 1.91 1.14
N ARG A 59 1.07 2.07 -0.20
CA ARG A 59 -0.17 2.17 -0.98
C ARG A 59 -0.83 0.82 -1.23
N LEU A 60 -0.05 -0.25 -1.14
CA LEU A 60 -0.54 -1.63 -1.27
C LEU A 60 -1.03 -2.19 0.07
N GLN A 61 -0.88 -1.44 1.16
CA GLN A 61 -1.29 -1.91 2.47
C GLN A 61 -2.81 -1.91 2.61
N PRO A 62 -3.42 -2.94 3.23
CA PRO A 62 -4.87 -3.02 3.38
C PRO A 62 -5.51 -1.80 4.05
N TRP A 63 -4.83 -1.21 5.05
CA TRP A 63 -5.31 0.00 5.73
C TRP A 63 -5.34 1.22 4.81
N TYR A 64 -4.38 1.33 3.88
CA TYR A 64 -4.34 2.42 2.89
C TYR A 64 -5.44 2.22 1.86
N ILE A 65 -5.55 1.00 1.31
CA ILE A 65 -6.55 0.66 0.28
C ILE A 65 -7.97 0.90 0.81
N ARG A 66 -8.25 0.48 2.06
CA ARG A 66 -9.56 0.68 2.70
C ARG A 66 -9.89 2.15 2.93
N ALA A 67 -8.90 2.99 3.21
CA ALA A 67 -9.10 4.43 3.39
C ALA A 67 -9.24 5.16 2.04
N ALA A 68 -8.52 4.72 1.01
CA ALA A 68 -8.47 5.36 -0.30
C ALA A 68 -9.64 4.96 -1.22
N ASN A 69 -10.19 3.76 -1.06
CA ASN A 69 -11.24 3.21 -1.92
C ASN A 69 -12.48 2.81 -1.12
N SER A 70 -13.64 2.93 -1.77
CA SER A 70 -14.88 2.34 -1.28
C SER A 70 -15.00 0.88 -1.71
N PRO A 71 -15.83 0.07 -1.00
CA PRO A 71 -16.17 -1.28 -1.42
C PRO A 71 -16.70 -1.32 -2.86
N LYS A 72 -16.24 -2.29 -3.65
CA LYS A 72 -16.57 -2.40 -5.08
C LYS A 72 -16.86 -3.84 -5.51
N ASN A 73 -17.71 -3.95 -6.54
CA ASN A 73 -18.01 -5.20 -7.23
C ASN A 73 -17.34 -5.17 -8.61
N ALA A 74 -16.43 -6.11 -8.88
CA ALA A 74 -15.66 -6.16 -10.13
C ALA A 74 -15.90 -7.46 -10.93
N ILE A 75 -15.81 -7.38 -12.25
CA ILE A 75 -15.76 -8.55 -13.13
C ILE A 75 -14.47 -8.44 -13.94
N ILE A 76 -13.64 -9.47 -13.88
CA ILE A 76 -12.36 -9.54 -14.60
C ILE A 76 -12.57 -10.38 -15.85
N LEU A 77 -12.20 -9.86 -17.02
CA LEU A 77 -12.28 -10.59 -18.29
C LEU A 77 -10.87 -10.86 -18.81
N ILE A 78 -10.53 -12.13 -19.00
CA ILE A 78 -9.20 -12.55 -19.46
C ILE A 78 -9.29 -13.03 -20.91
N ASP A 79 -8.54 -12.40 -21.80
CA ASP A 79 -8.43 -12.86 -23.19
C ASP A 79 -7.70 -14.23 -23.25
N SER A 80 -8.37 -15.21 -23.83
CA SER A 80 -7.88 -16.58 -24.02
C SER A 80 -7.56 -16.91 -25.49
N SER A 81 -7.57 -15.89 -26.37
CA SER A 81 -7.30 -16.04 -27.79
C SER A 81 -5.89 -16.56 -28.09
N GLY A 82 -5.67 -17.01 -29.33
CA GLY A 82 -4.38 -17.55 -29.77
C GLY A 82 -3.19 -16.58 -29.64
N SER A 83 -3.45 -15.27 -29.63
CA SER A 83 -2.43 -14.22 -29.50
C SER A 83 -1.87 -14.08 -28.08
N MET A 84 -2.56 -14.68 -27.09
CA MET A 84 -2.19 -14.66 -25.68
C MET A 84 -1.33 -15.86 -25.29
N ARG A 85 -1.00 -16.78 -26.20
CA ARG A 85 -0.20 -17.97 -25.90
C ARG A 85 1.21 -17.62 -25.38
N GLY A 86 1.74 -18.49 -24.51
CA GLY A 86 3.09 -18.34 -23.93
C GLY A 86 3.16 -17.24 -22.86
N LEU A 87 4.18 -16.40 -22.95
CA LEU A 87 4.51 -15.38 -21.94
C LEU A 87 3.36 -14.40 -21.65
N ARG A 88 2.55 -14.05 -22.65
CA ARG A 88 1.45 -13.09 -22.48
C ARG A 88 0.35 -13.61 -21.56
N ARG A 89 0.04 -14.90 -21.64
CA ARG A 89 -0.91 -15.56 -20.72
C ARG A 89 -0.36 -15.59 -19.30
N GLU A 90 0.93 -15.84 -19.14
CA GLU A 90 1.55 -15.84 -17.82
C GLU A 90 1.52 -14.44 -17.19
N ILE A 91 1.90 -13.41 -17.96
CA ILE A 91 1.82 -12.01 -17.50
C ILE A 91 0.37 -11.64 -17.16
N ALA A 92 -0.61 -12.01 -18.00
CA ALA A 92 -2.01 -11.74 -17.73
C ALA A 92 -2.47 -12.40 -16.43
N ARG A 93 -2.07 -13.66 -16.19
CA ARG A 93 -2.37 -14.39 -14.97
C ARG A 93 -1.77 -13.70 -13.74
N THR A 94 -0.47 -13.39 -13.76
CA THR A 94 0.21 -12.69 -12.66
C THR A 94 -0.40 -11.31 -12.42
N THR A 95 -0.81 -10.60 -13.47
CA THR A 95 -1.46 -9.29 -13.35
C THR A 95 -2.81 -9.42 -12.65
N VAL A 96 -3.62 -10.44 -13.01
CA VAL A 96 -4.90 -10.69 -12.34
C VAL A 96 -4.69 -11.08 -10.88
N GLU A 97 -3.71 -11.92 -10.58
CA GLU A 97 -3.32 -12.25 -9.19
C GLU A 97 -2.99 -10.96 -8.42
N LYS A 98 -2.17 -10.06 -9.00
CA LYS A 98 -1.85 -8.76 -8.38
C LYS A 98 -3.03 -7.81 -8.23
N ILE A 99 -3.99 -7.82 -9.15
CA ILE A 99 -5.22 -7.02 -9.00
C ILE A 99 -6.06 -7.57 -7.85
N VAL A 100 -6.22 -8.89 -7.76
CA VAL A 100 -7.00 -9.54 -6.70
C VAL A 100 -6.36 -9.32 -5.32
N GLU A 101 -5.03 -9.26 -5.23
CA GLU A 101 -4.32 -8.89 -4.00
C GLU A 101 -4.70 -7.48 -3.47
N THR A 102 -5.21 -6.59 -4.32
CA THR A 102 -5.67 -5.24 -3.90
C THR A 102 -7.11 -5.20 -3.40
N PHE A 103 -7.88 -6.29 -3.54
CA PHE A 103 -9.25 -6.35 -3.06
C PHE A 103 -9.30 -6.60 -1.55
N GLY A 104 -10.14 -5.83 -0.86
CA GLY A 104 -10.40 -5.99 0.56
C GLY A 104 -11.45 -7.08 0.85
N VAL A 105 -11.72 -7.29 2.15
CA VAL A 105 -12.77 -8.21 2.62
C VAL A 105 -14.17 -7.79 2.15
N ASP A 106 -14.36 -6.49 1.94
CA ASP A 106 -15.64 -5.90 1.52
C ASP A 106 -15.79 -5.80 -0.01
N ASP A 107 -14.77 -6.20 -0.76
CA ASP A 107 -14.78 -6.18 -2.22
C ASP A 107 -15.22 -7.55 -2.77
N PHE A 108 -16.11 -7.55 -3.75
CA PHE A 108 -16.55 -8.77 -4.44
C PHE A 108 -16.03 -8.78 -5.87
N PHE A 109 -15.60 -9.95 -6.35
CA PHE A 109 -15.17 -10.10 -7.73
C PHE A 109 -15.54 -11.45 -8.33
N ASN A 110 -15.59 -11.50 -9.65
CA ASN A 110 -15.65 -12.72 -10.44
C ASN A 110 -14.67 -12.64 -11.62
N VAL A 111 -14.24 -13.79 -12.15
CA VAL A 111 -13.26 -13.91 -13.25
C VAL A 111 -13.84 -14.76 -14.38
#